data_AF-A0A841WT93-F1
#
_entry.id   AF-A0A841WT93-F1
#
_cell.length_a   1.000
_cell.length_b   1.000
_cell.length_c   1.000
_cell.angle_alpha   90.00
_cell.angle_beta   90.00
_cell.angle_gamma   90.00
#
_symmetry.space_group_name_H-M   'P 1'
#
loop_
_entity.id
_entity.type
_entity.pdbx_description
1 polymer ?
#
loop_
_entity_poly.entity_id
_entity_poly.type
_entity_poly.pdbx_seq_one_letter_code
_entity_poly.pdbx_strand_id
1 'polypeptide(L)' 'MPNPRGTPENLEPGKRKGEEPLTEQVNLRVTKAMKEELSTKNDPPEFCRRAIQRALDEDREK' A
#
# COMPACT_ATOMS: atom_id res chain seq x y z
N MET A 1 -42.24 24.24 12.70
CA MET A 1 -41.40 24.01 11.50
C MET A 1 -40.29 23.04 11.90
N PRO A 2 -40.27 21.80 11.39
CA PRO A 2 -39.23 20.84 11.75
C PRO A 2 -37.90 21.19 11.07
N ASN A 3 -36.83 21.32 11.86
CA ASN A 3 -35.48 21.62 11.39
C ASN A 3 -34.94 20.50 10.47
N PRO A 4 -34.44 20.82 9.26
CA PRO A 4 -33.75 19.86 8.41
C PRO A 4 -32.28 19.80 8.83
N ARG A 5 -32.00 19.31 10.04
CA ARG A 5 -30.64 18.89 10.38
C ARG A 5 -30.44 17.55 9.69
N GLY A 6 -29.88 17.60 8.47
CA GLY A 6 -29.48 16.43 7.70
C GLY A 6 -28.73 15.46 8.60
N THR A 7 -29.20 14.23 8.61
CA THR A 7 -28.60 13.14 9.36
C THR A 7 -27.15 12.97 8.92
N PRO A 8 -26.19 12.84 9.87
CA PRO A 8 -24.78 12.59 9.57
C PRO A 8 -24.52 11.14 9.13
N GLU A 9 -25.54 10.43 8.62
CA GLU A 9 -25.42 9.05 8.15
C GLU A 9 -24.94 8.95 6.69
N ASN A 10 -24.99 10.05 5.93
CA ASN A 10 -24.53 10.06 4.53
C ASN A 10 -23.03 10.38 4.38
N LEU A 11 -22.30 10.46 5.49
CA LEU A 11 -20.84 10.39 5.50
C LEU A 11 -20.46 8.91 5.56
N GLU A 12 -20.85 8.13 4.55
CA GLU A 12 -20.09 6.92 4.24
C GLU A 12 -18.65 7.41 4.06
N PRO A 13 -17.68 7.01 4.90
CA PRO A 13 -16.30 7.40 4.71
C PRO A 13 -15.91 6.83 3.37
N GLY A 14 -15.91 7.69 2.35
CA GLY A 14 -15.79 7.30 0.97
C GLY A 14 -14.64 6.31 0.88
N LYS A 15 -14.97 5.06 0.56
CA LYS A 15 -13.97 4.07 0.21
C LYS A 15 -13.24 4.68 -0.99
N ARG A 16 -12.13 5.36 -0.71
CA ARG A 16 -11.22 5.83 -1.75
C ARG A 16 -10.83 4.56 -2.49
N LYS A 17 -11.45 4.34 -3.65
CA LYS A 17 -10.99 3.39 -4.68
C LYS A 17 -9.66 3.96 -5.18
N GLY A 18 -8.63 3.85 -4.36
CA GLY A 18 -7.37 4.53 -4.57
C GLY A 18 -6.40 3.99 -3.53
N GLU A 19 -5.77 2.88 -3.92
CA GLU A 19 -4.86 2.05 -3.14
C GLU A 19 -5.52 1.25 -2.01
N GLU A 20 -5.45 -0.07 -2.13
CA GLU A 20 -5.68 -0.97 -1.01
C GLU A 20 -4.79 -0.50 0.16
N PRO A 21 -5.35 -0.34 1.37
CA PRO A 21 -4.57 0.10 2.50
C PRO A 21 -3.44 -0.92 2.72
N LEU A 22 -2.21 -0.42 2.88
CA LEU A 22 -1.04 -1.23 3.24
C LEU A 22 -1.20 -1.69 4.69
N THR A 23 -2.01 -2.73 4.90
CA THR A 23 -2.38 -3.25 6.22
C THR A 23 -1.46 -4.37 6.70
N GLU A 24 -0.66 -4.95 5.80
CA GLU A 24 0.13 -6.15 6.04
C GLU A 24 1.63 -5.85 5.91
N GLN A 25 2.43 -6.40 6.82
CA GLN A 25 3.90 -6.28 6.79
C GLN A 25 4.53 -7.62 6.41
N VAL A 26 5.33 -7.63 5.34
CA VAL A 26 6.09 -8.81 4.92
C VAL A 26 7.46 -8.82 5.58
N ASN A 27 7.76 -9.86 6.37
CA ASN A 27 9.08 -10.06 6.96
C ASN A 27 9.90 -11.03 6.09
N LEU A 28 10.78 -10.49 5.25
CA LEU A 28 11.65 -11.27 4.37
C LEU A 28 13.10 -11.26 4.89
N ARG A 29 13.78 -12.41 4.79
CA ARG A 29 15.25 -12.48 4.97
C ARG A 29 15.93 -12.08 3.67
N VAL A 30 16.72 -11.01 3.71
CA VAL A 30 17.50 -10.51 2.58
C VAL A 30 19.00 -10.62 2.86
N THR A 31 19.83 -10.64 1.82
CA THR A 31 21.29 -10.62 1.98
C THR A 31 21.76 -9.25 2.48
N LYS A 32 22.96 -9.21 3.06
CA LYS A 32 23.54 -7.97 3.60
C LYS A 32 23.75 -6.90 2.52
N ALA A 33 24.23 -7.31 1.35
CA ALA A 33 24.41 -6.43 0.19
C ALA A 33 23.09 -5.79 -0.25
N MET A 34 22.00 -6.58 -0.35
CA MET A 34 20.68 -6.04 -0.69
C MET A 34 20.18 -5.02 0.33
N LYS A 35 20.42 -5.26 1.63
CA LYS A 35 20.06 -4.30 2.68
C LYS A 35 20.85 -2.99 2.54
N GLU A 36 22.13 -3.04 2.23
CA GLU A 36 22.96 -1.84 2.03
C GLU A 36 22.51 -1.04 0.79
N GLU A 37 22.22 -1.73 -0.32
CA GLU A 37 21.67 -1.08 -1.52
C GLU A 37 20.30 -0.47 -1.25
N LEU A 38 19.41 -1.16 -0.53
CA LEU A 38 18.10 -0.65 -0.14
C LEU A 38 18.21 0.57 0.77
N SER A 39 19.09 0.55 1.76
CA SER A 39 19.33 1.70 2.66
C SER A 39 19.91 2.91 1.94
N THR A 40 20.57 2.71 0.80
CA THR A 40 21.10 3.80 -0.04
C THR A 40 20.00 4.47 -0.88
N LYS A 41 18.84 3.82 -1.04
CA LYS A 41 17.67 4.41 -1.74
C LYS A 41 16.94 5.38 -0.82
N ASN A 42 16.40 6.46 -1.38
CA ASN A 42 15.60 7.44 -0.64
C ASN A 42 14.29 6.83 -0.08
N ASP A 43 13.71 5.86 -0.79
CA ASP A 43 12.44 5.22 -0.40
C ASP A 43 12.55 3.68 -0.45
N PRO A 44 13.20 3.06 0.55
CA PRO A 44 13.33 1.61 0.65
C PRO A 44 11.98 0.85 0.61
N PRO A 45 10.92 1.25 1.34
CA PRO A 45 9.67 0.49 1.37
C PRO A 45 8.93 0.53 0.03
N GLU A 46 8.91 1.68 -0.64
CA GLU A 46 8.30 1.82 -1.97
C GLU A 46 9.07 1.05 -3.04
N PHE A 47 10.41 1.01 -2.96
CA PHE A 47 11.22 0.18 -3.84
C PHE A 47 10.87 -1.30 -3.69
N CYS A 48 10.81 -1.80 -2.44
CA CYS A 48 10.41 -3.18 -2.16
C CYS A 48 8.99 -3.47 -2.69
N ARG A 49 8.03 -2.56 -2.46
CA ARG A 49 6.66 -2.69 -2.95
C ARG A 49 6.62 -2.85 -4.47
N ARG A 50 7.30 -1.97 -5.21
CA ARG A 50 7.35 -2.01 -6.68
C ARG A 50 8.04 -3.26 -7.20
N ALA A 51 9.13 -3.69 -6.57
CA ALA A 51 9.85 -4.89 -6.95
C ALA A 51 8.98 -6.14 -6.77
N ILE A 52 8.30 -6.26 -5.62
CA ILE A 52 7.37 -7.35 -5.33
C ILE A 52 6.19 -7.33 -6.32
N GLN A 53 5.61 -6.16 -6.58
CA GLN A 53 4.48 -6.04 -7.50
C GLN A 53 4.85 -6.48 -8.91
N ARG A 54 6.02 -6.09 -9.43
CA ARG A 54 6.50 -6.55 -10.73
C ARG A 54 6.74 -8.05 -10.75
N ALA A 55 7.41 -8.59 -9.72
CA ALA A 55 7.67 -10.03 -9.64
C ALA A 55 6.37 -10.86 -9.60
N LEU A 56 5.34 -10.38 -8.89
CA LEU A 56 4.02 -11.02 -8.86
C LEU A 56 3.29 -10.90 -10.20
N ASP A 57 3.42 -9.78 -10.90
CA ASP A 57 2.82 -9.59 -12.23
C ASP A 57 3.46 -10.55 -13.24
N GLU A 58 4.80 -10.62 -13.28
CA GLU A 58 5.56 -11.55 -14.12
C GLU A 58 5.24 -13.03 -13.82
N ASP A 59 4.99 -13.38 -12.55
CA ASP A 59 4.59 -14.74 -12.17
C ASP A 59 3.15 -15.07 -12.61
N ARG A 60 2.25 -14.09 -12.64
CA ARG A 60 0.87 -14.26 -13.11
C ARG A 60 0.76 -14.34 -14.63
N GLU A 61 1.72 -13.79 -15.37
CA GLU A 61 1.81 -13.89 -16.83
C GLU A 61 2.46 -15.19 -17.33
N LYS A 62 2.99 -16.03 -16.43
CA LYS A 62 3.47 -17.39 -16.74
C LYS A 62 2.37 -18.44 -16.67
#